data_AF-A0A224XXY8-F1
#
_entry.id   AF-A0A224XXY8-F1
#
_cell.length_a   1.000
_cell.length_b   1.000
_cell.length_c   1.000
_cell.angle_alpha   90.00
_cell.angle_beta   90.00
_cell.angle_gamma   90.00
#
_symmetry.space_group_name_H-M   'P 1'
#
loop_
_entity.id
_entity.type
_entity.pdbx_description
1 polymer ?
#
loop_
_entity_poly.entity_id
_entity_poly.type
_entity_poly.pdbx_seq_one_letter_code
_entity_poly.pdbx_strand_id
1 'polypeptide(L)'
;IFVVTFFGILTFAFADYSKIVKCQEHEPMSHFKTKDFLKGNWYVTNAKQGSNSTVCRRYKTSLKGNTIQLNGDGYYTFKNQSIFFRVRCSGQSGPPSESGHKCGKFSLKCKQTTKKTGIPAFEFDLEVTVLETDYNKFAVMYRCVTLPPELGSQIEDNVLVLHRDSGNTNDPDPRISETLNQHSWNLDDFRSNKDVVCPKPPKKNKKGKN
;
A
#
# COMPACT_ATOMS: atom_id res chain seq x y z
N ILE A 1 -11.33 -28.16 -37.50
CA ILE A 1 -10.31 -27.61 -36.57
C ILE A 1 -11.06 -26.93 -35.43
N PHE A 2 -11.07 -27.54 -34.24
CA PHE A 2 -11.63 -26.88 -33.05
C PHE A 2 -10.54 -26.01 -32.43
N VAL A 3 -10.69 -24.69 -32.51
CA VAL A 3 -9.82 -23.75 -31.82
C VAL A 3 -10.24 -23.75 -30.35
N VAL A 4 -9.55 -24.55 -29.54
CA VAL A 4 -9.72 -24.53 -28.07
C VAL A 4 -9.00 -23.29 -27.56
N THR A 5 -9.76 -22.24 -27.31
CA THR A 5 -9.24 -21.02 -26.68
C THR A 5 -9.14 -21.30 -25.18
N PHE A 6 -7.95 -21.70 -24.72
CA PHE A 6 -7.67 -21.75 -23.28
C PHE A 6 -7.68 -20.32 -22.73
N PHE A 7 -8.82 -19.90 -22.18
CA PHE A 7 -8.87 -18.78 -21.24
C PHE A 7 -8.17 -19.22 -19.95
N GLY A 8 -6.84 -19.15 -19.96
CA GLY A 8 -6.05 -19.30 -18.75
C GLY A 8 -6.43 -18.18 -17.79
N ILE A 9 -7.25 -18.49 -16.79
CA ILE A 9 -7.53 -17.57 -15.69
C ILE A 9 -6.18 -17.20 -15.09
N LEU A 10 -5.85 -15.91 -15.14
CA LEU A 10 -4.59 -15.40 -14.63
C LEU A 10 -4.69 -15.42 -13.09
N THR A 11 -4.46 -16.59 -12.49
CA THR A 11 -4.44 -16.74 -11.04
C THR A 11 -3.18 -16.08 -10.52
N PHE A 12 -3.34 -14.93 -9.88
CA PHE A 12 -2.28 -14.35 -9.09
C PHE A 12 -2.28 -15.08 -7.74
N ALA A 13 -1.25 -15.90 -7.51
CA ALA A 13 -0.91 -16.37 -6.17
C ALA A 13 -0.32 -15.18 -5.40
N PHE A 14 -1.18 -14.31 -4.90
CA PHE A 14 -0.81 -13.29 -3.93
C PHE A 14 -0.71 -13.94 -2.55
N ALA A 15 0.05 -13.30 -1.66
CA ALA A 15 0.39 -13.81 -0.33
C ALA A 15 -0.85 -14.15 0.52
N ASP A 16 -0.66 -14.79 1.68
CA ASP A 16 -1.73 -15.19 2.62
C ASP A 16 -2.57 -13.98 3.08
N TYR A 17 -3.54 -13.59 2.26
CA TYR A 17 -4.58 -12.63 2.58
C TYR A 17 -5.86 -13.41 2.86
N SER A 18 -6.54 -13.06 3.93
CA SER A 18 -7.89 -13.58 4.17
C SER A 18 -8.82 -13.10 3.07
N LYS A 19 -9.64 -14.01 2.52
CA LYS A 19 -10.65 -13.64 1.52
C LYS A 19 -11.72 -12.78 2.19
N ILE A 20 -11.76 -11.50 1.85
CA ILE A 20 -12.79 -10.56 2.32
C ILE A 20 -13.73 -10.18 1.17
N VAL A 21 -14.99 -9.91 1.51
CA VAL A 21 -16.04 -9.56 0.54
C VAL A 21 -16.24 -8.05 0.38
N LYS A 22 -15.70 -7.25 1.32
CA LYS A 22 -15.72 -5.80 1.30
C LYS A 22 -14.57 -5.24 2.13
N CYS A 23 -14.16 -4.01 1.82
CA CYS A 23 -13.26 -3.25 2.67
C CYS A 23 -13.89 -3.04 4.04
N GLN A 24 -13.09 -3.25 5.09
CA GLN A 24 -13.49 -2.90 6.45
C GLN A 24 -13.53 -1.39 6.61
N GLU A 25 -14.60 -0.90 7.23
CA GLU A 25 -14.71 0.49 7.63
C GLU A 25 -13.94 0.71 8.92
N HIS A 26 -13.01 1.65 8.89
CA HIS A 26 -12.28 2.12 10.05
C HIS A 26 -12.46 3.62 10.17
N GLU A 27 -12.58 4.13 11.39
CA GLU A 27 -12.58 5.58 11.60
C GLU A 27 -11.16 6.12 11.43
N PRO A 28 -10.95 7.20 10.65
CA PRO A 28 -9.64 7.83 10.56
C PRO A 28 -9.31 8.56 11.86
N MET A 29 -8.03 8.84 12.09
CA MET A 29 -7.62 9.67 13.23
C MET A 29 -8.33 11.03 13.19
N SER A 30 -8.71 11.54 14.36
CA SER A 30 -9.34 12.85 14.48
C SER A 30 -8.35 13.97 14.10
N HIS A 31 -8.88 15.07 13.55
CA HIS A 31 -8.10 16.26 13.18
C HIS A 31 -6.88 15.97 12.28
N PHE A 32 -6.98 14.94 11.42
CA PHE A 32 -5.90 14.53 10.53
C PHE A 32 -5.44 15.65 9.58
N LYS A 33 -4.13 15.90 9.53
CA LYS A 33 -3.51 16.90 8.66
C LYS A 33 -2.99 16.27 7.37
N THR A 34 -3.84 16.25 6.34
CA THR A 34 -3.54 15.66 5.02
C THR A 34 -2.22 16.14 4.42
N LYS A 35 -1.92 17.44 4.50
CA LYS A 35 -0.69 18.01 3.93
C LYS A 35 0.57 17.47 4.62
N ASP A 36 0.51 17.26 5.94
CA ASP A 36 1.66 16.84 6.74
C ASP A 36 1.95 15.36 6.52
N PHE A 37 0.90 14.53 6.47
CA PHE A 37 1.04 13.11 6.16
C PHE A 37 1.60 12.88 4.74
N LEU A 38 1.08 13.63 3.75
CA LEU A 38 1.46 13.49 2.34
C LEU A 38 2.79 14.16 1.97
N LYS A 39 3.66 14.46 2.94
CA LYS A 39 4.99 15.01 2.72
C LYS A 39 6.05 13.92 2.76
N GLY A 40 6.71 13.64 1.64
CA GLY A 40 7.91 12.79 1.62
C GLY A 40 7.62 11.30 1.51
N ASN A 41 8.46 10.48 2.16
CA ASN A 41 8.38 9.02 2.05
C ASN A 41 7.87 8.38 3.33
N TRP A 42 7.23 7.24 3.18
CA TRP A 42 6.88 6.29 4.23
C TRP A 42 7.43 4.92 3.86
N TYR A 43 8.03 4.23 4.80
CA TYR A 43 8.55 2.87 4.65
C TYR A 43 7.70 1.94 5.49
N VAL A 44 7.24 0.83 4.90
CA VAL A 44 6.55 -0.19 5.68
C VAL A 44 7.57 -0.87 6.58
N THR A 45 7.32 -0.91 7.88
CA THR A 45 8.17 -1.65 8.83
C THR A 45 7.46 -2.90 9.32
N ASN A 46 6.14 -2.80 9.53
CA ASN A 46 5.32 -3.94 9.93
C ASN A 46 4.08 -4.04 9.06
N ALA A 47 3.64 -5.26 8.78
CA ALA A 47 2.42 -5.53 8.01
C ALA A 47 1.66 -6.72 8.60
N LYS A 48 0.35 -6.56 8.80
CA LYS A 48 -0.53 -7.62 9.31
C LYS A 48 -0.56 -8.84 8.41
N GLN A 49 -0.56 -8.62 7.10
CA GLN A 49 -0.68 -9.67 6.10
C GLN A 49 0.41 -9.55 5.02
N GLY A 50 0.61 -10.61 4.26
CA GLY A 50 1.48 -10.60 3.09
C GLY A 50 2.88 -11.22 3.30
N SER A 51 3.83 -10.85 2.45
CA SER A 51 5.17 -11.46 2.38
C SER A 51 6.28 -10.50 2.82
N ASN A 52 7.52 -10.98 2.84
CA ASN A 52 8.71 -10.14 3.04
C ASN A 52 8.77 -8.96 2.05
N SER A 53 8.23 -9.12 0.85
CA SER A 53 8.19 -8.01 -0.11
C SER A 53 7.21 -6.91 0.31
N THR A 54 6.18 -7.21 1.11
CA THR A 54 5.22 -6.22 1.65
C THR A 54 5.93 -5.22 2.56
N VAL A 55 6.75 -5.72 3.49
CA VAL A 55 7.51 -4.90 4.45
C VAL A 55 8.74 -4.22 3.82
N CYS A 56 8.98 -4.44 2.53
CA CYS A 56 9.99 -3.72 1.74
C CYS A 56 9.40 -2.61 0.88
N ARG A 57 8.10 -2.37 0.96
CA ARG A 57 7.43 -1.32 0.19
C ARG A 57 7.76 0.05 0.76
N ARG A 58 7.95 1.01 -0.15
CA ARG A 58 8.04 2.43 0.18
C ARG A 58 6.93 3.17 -0.56
N TYR A 59 6.18 3.96 0.19
CA TYR A 59 5.24 4.92 -0.36
C TYR A 59 5.89 6.29 -0.50
N LYS A 60 5.89 6.82 -1.73
CA LYS A 60 6.22 8.22 -1.98
C LYS A 60 4.93 9.01 -2.03
N THR A 61 4.80 9.97 -1.13
CA THR A 61 3.61 10.81 -1.00
C THR A 61 3.86 12.22 -1.51
N SER A 62 2.84 12.82 -2.11
CA SER A 62 2.81 14.25 -2.37
C SER A 62 1.38 14.74 -2.49
N LEU A 63 1.15 15.98 -2.07
CA LEU A 63 -0.07 16.73 -2.33
C LEU A 63 0.27 17.92 -3.25
N LYS A 64 -0.37 18.02 -4.42
CA LYS A 64 -0.21 19.12 -5.37
C LYS A 64 -1.57 19.76 -5.64
N GLY A 65 -1.80 20.97 -5.12
CA GLY A 65 -3.16 21.50 -5.02
C GLY A 65 -4.02 20.52 -4.21
N ASN A 66 -5.12 20.05 -4.81
CA ASN A 66 -5.99 19.03 -4.21
C ASN A 66 -5.68 17.61 -4.71
N THR A 67 -4.65 17.41 -5.53
CA THR A 67 -4.31 16.08 -6.05
C THR A 67 -3.36 15.35 -5.12
N ILE A 68 -3.82 14.23 -4.57
CA ILE A 68 -3.06 13.28 -3.77
C ILE A 68 -2.29 12.35 -4.70
N GLN A 69 -1.05 12.03 -4.31
CA GLN A 69 -0.24 10.98 -4.92
C GLN A 69 0.30 10.05 -3.83
N LEU A 70 0.12 8.74 -4.01
CA LEU A 70 0.60 7.69 -3.10
C LEU A 70 1.26 6.57 -3.90
N ASN A 71 2.55 6.72 -4.18
CA ASN A 71 3.27 5.85 -5.10
C ASN A 71 3.99 4.72 -4.37
N GLY A 72 3.53 3.48 -4.53
CA GLY A 72 4.08 2.27 -3.87
C GLY A 72 4.98 1.43 -4.76
N ASP A 73 6.16 1.93 -5.13
CA ASP A 73 7.13 1.11 -5.89
C ASP A 73 7.70 -0.01 -5.02
N GLY A 74 7.74 -1.25 -5.53
CA GLY A 74 8.22 -2.39 -4.74
C GLY A 74 8.25 -3.72 -5.50
N TYR A 75 8.76 -4.74 -4.83
CA TYR A 75 8.68 -6.12 -5.30
C TYR A 75 7.35 -6.75 -4.90
N TYR A 76 6.82 -7.58 -5.80
CA TYR A 76 5.59 -8.34 -5.58
C TYR A 76 5.85 -9.76 -6.07
N THR A 77 5.34 -10.74 -5.32
CA THR A 77 5.35 -12.13 -5.77
C THR A 77 4.25 -12.31 -6.81
N PHE A 78 4.63 -12.75 -8.01
CA PHE A 78 3.71 -13.12 -9.08
C PHE A 78 4.17 -14.43 -9.71
N LYS A 79 3.31 -15.45 -9.71
CA LYS A 79 3.62 -16.80 -10.22
C LYS A 79 4.96 -17.34 -9.68
N ASN A 80 5.16 -17.26 -8.36
CA ASN A 80 6.38 -17.66 -7.65
C ASN A 80 7.66 -16.89 -8.05
N GLN A 81 7.52 -15.76 -8.74
CA GLN A 81 8.63 -14.91 -9.13
C GLN A 81 8.52 -13.54 -8.46
N SER A 82 9.62 -13.06 -7.89
CA SER A 82 9.70 -11.70 -7.36
C SER A 82 9.88 -10.72 -8.51
N ILE A 83 8.89 -9.86 -8.74
CA ILE A 83 8.87 -8.91 -9.85
C ILE A 83 8.74 -7.50 -9.29
N PHE A 84 9.58 -6.59 -9.77
CA PHE A 84 9.49 -5.18 -9.43
C PHE A 84 8.36 -4.53 -10.20
N PHE A 85 7.44 -3.91 -9.48
CA PHE A 85 6.35 -3.11 -10.03
C PHE A 85 6.51 -1.64 -9.64
N ARG A 86 6.06 -0.78 -10.56
CA ARG A 86 5.78 0.61 -10.26
C ARG A 86 4.29 0.78 -10.09
N VAL A 87 3.90 1.34 -8.95
CA VAL A 87 2.51 1.64 -8.63
C VAL A 87 2.37 3.15 -8.56
N ARG A 88 1.43 3.67 -9.36
CA ARG A 88 1.11 5.10 -9.40
C ARG A 88 -0.34 5.28 -8.99
N CYS A 89 -0.57 5.90 -7.85
CA CYS A 89 -1.91 6.12 -7.32
C CYS A 89 -2.18 7.60 -7.18
N SER A 90 -3.36 8.02 -7.63
CA SER A 90 -3.82 9.40 -7.50
C SER A 90 -5.30 9.48 -7.19
N GLY A 91 -5.67 10.56 -6.50
CA GLY A 91 -7.05 10.91 -6.20
C GLY A 91 -7.14 12.37 -5.81
N GLN A 92 -8.36 12.85 -5.62
CA GLN A 92 -8.57 14.19 -5.07
C GLN A 92 -8.64 14.10 -3.54
N SER A 93 -7.99 15.03 -2.84
CA SER A 93 -8.34 15.32 -1.46
C SER A 93 -9.76 15.86 -1.49
N GLY A 94 -10.66 15.27 -0.70
CA GLY A 94 -12.01 15.80 -0.53
C GLY A 94 -11.99 17.28 -0.12
N PRO A 95 -13.13 17.99 -0.21
CA PRO A 95 -13.21 19.37 0.27
C PRO A 95 -12.73 19.43 1.74
N PRO A 96 -12.12 20.55 2.16
CA PRO A 96 -11.86 20.77 3.59
C PRO A 96 -13.16 20.53 4.34
N SER A 97 -13.19 19.57 5.28
CA SER A 97 -14.41 19.32 6.02
C SER A 97 -14.66 20.50 6.97
N GLU A 98 -15.70 21.29 6.73
CA GLU A 98 -16.15 22.34 7.66
C GLU A 98 -16.63 21.75 9.00
N SER A 99 -16.92 20.44 9.06
CA SER A 99 -17.46 19.72 10.22
C SER A 99 -16.55 18.63 10.80
N GLY A 100 -15.24 18.66 10.51
CA GLY A 100 -14.24 17.90 11.27
C GLY A 100 -14.19 16.36 11.12
N HIS A 101 -15.05 15.70 10.34
CA HIS A 101 -15.27 14.26 10.53
C HIS A 101 -14.76 13.25 9.49
N LYS A 102 -14.12 13.61 8.36
CA LYS A 102 -13.52 12.58 7.45
C LYS A 102 -12.18 12.96 6.82
N CYS A 103 -11.33 13.70 7.54
CA CYS A 103 -9.94 13.87 7.15
C CYS A 103 -9.19 12.56 7.44
N GLY A 104 -8.36 12.05 6.52
CA GLY A 104 -7.55 10.82 6.73
C GLY A 104 -8.03 9.56 6.01
N LYS A 105 -9.15 9.65 5.27
CA LYS A 105 -9.55 8.64 4.27
C LYS A 105 -9.21 9.10 2.86
N PHE A 106 -8.66 8.22 2.04
CA PHE A 106 -8.34 8.49 0.64
C PHE A 106 -8.87 7.36 -0.26
N SER A 107 -9.60 7.74 -1.31
CA SER A 107 -9.94 6.84 -2.41
C SER A 107 -9.08 7.20 -3.61
N LEU A 108 -8.23 6.26 -4.03
CA LEU A 108 -7.21 6.47 -5.06
C LEU A 108 -7.41 5.49 -6.21
N LYS A 109 -7.29 5.99 -7.44
CA LYS A 109 -7.13 5.15 -8.63
C LYS A 109 -5.66 4.86 -8.82
N CYS A 110 -5.30 3.59 -8.93
CA CYS A 110 -3.93 3.13 -9.05
C CYS A 110 -3.68 2.44 -10.39
N LYS A 111 -2.47 2.61 -10.91
CA LYS A 111 -1.95 1.88 -12.06
C LYS A 111 -0.68 1.14 -11.71
N GLN A 112 -0.69 -0.17 -11.92
CA GLN A 112 0.46 -1.04 -11.72
C GLN A 112 1.13 -1.36 -13.06
N THR A 113 2.45 -1.20 -13.12
CA THR A 113 3.24 -1.45 -14.34
C THR A 113 4.54 -2.17 -14.00
N THR A 114 5.03 -3.01 -14.91
CA THR A 114 6.36 -3.61 -14.81
C THR A 114 7.09 -3.52 -16.15
N LYS A 115 8.42 -3.67 -16.13
CA LYS A 115 9.24 -3.78 -17.34
C LYS A 115 9.31 -5.22 -17.88
N LYS A 116 8.82 -6.18 -17.10
CA LYS A 116 8.83 -7.59 -17.49
C LYS A 116 7.87 -7.82 -18.65
N THR A 117 8.37 -8.46 -19.71
CA THR A 117 7.60 -8.81 -20.89
C THR A 117 6.49 -9.80 -20.54
N GLY A 118 5.34 -9.68 -21.21
CA GLY A 118 4.19 -10.58 -21.02
C GLY A 118 3.34 -10.32 -19.77
N ILE A 119 3.61 -9.25 -19.01
CA ILE A 119 2.76 -8.84 -17.87
C ILE A 119 2.09 -7.51 -18.23
N PRO A 120 0.77 -7.48 -18.47
CA PRO A 120 0.07 -6.25 -18.80
C PRO A 120 0.03 -5.29 -17.60
N ALA A 121 -0.06 -4.00 -17.91
CA ALA A 121 -0.45 -3.01 -16.92
C ALA A 121 -1.92 -3.21 -16.55
N PHE A 122 -2.26 -2.97 -15.29
CA PHE A 122 -3.65 -2.98 -14.84
C PHE A 122 -3.90 -1.85 -13.87
N GLU A 123 -5.18 -1.49 -13.74
CA GLU A 123 -5.65 -0.45 -12.83
C GLU A 123 -6.46 -1.09 -11.72
N PHE A 124 -6.43 -0.49 -10.54
CA PHE A 124 -7.14 -0.96 -9.37
C PHE A 124 -7.49 0.19 -8.44
N ASP A 125 -8.46 -0.04 -7.57
CA ASP A 125 -8.89 0.95 -6.59
C ASP A 125 -8.18 0.70 -5.27
N LEU A 126 -7.71 1.76 -4.64
CA LEU A 126 -7.04 1.74 -3.34
C LEU A 126 -7.74 2.69 -2.39
N GLU A 127 -8.32 2.13 -1.34
CA GLU A 127 -8.82 2.86 -0.19
C GLU A 127 -7.76 2.85 0.91
N VAL A 128 -7.56 4.00 1.53
CA VAL A 128 -6.61 4.19 2.63
C VAL A 128 -7.32 4.90 3.76
N THR A 129 -7.11 4.41 4.98
CA THR A 129 -7.50 5.09 6.21
C THR A 129 -6.26 5.22 7.10
N VAL A 130 -5.91 6.46 7.46
CA VAL A 130 -4.85 6.71 8.44
C VAL A 130 -5.47 6.64 9.83
N LEU A 131 -5.09 5.62 10.58
CA LEU A 131 -5.64 5.31 11.91
C LEU A 131 -4.94 6.11 13.01
N GLU A 132 -3.64 6.36 12.86
CA GLU A 132 -2.83 7.16 13.78
C GLU A 132 -1.56 7.64 13.07
N THR A 133 -1.06 8.84 13.38
CA THR A 133 0.26 9.29 12.95
C THR A 133 0.72 10.50 13.75
N ASP A 134 2.02 10.54 14.06
CA ASP A 134 2.69 11.74 14.56
C ASP A 134 3.27 12.63 13.43
N TYR A 135 2.99 12.26 12.18
CA TYR A 135 3.45 12.84 10.92
C TYR A 135 4.97 12.74 10.65
N ASN A 136 5.78 12.59 11.69
CA ASN A 136 7.23 12.80 11.67
C ASN A 136 8.05 11.52 11.84
N LYS A 137 7.52 10.53 12.53
CA LYS A 137 8.21 9.27 12.82
C LYS A 137 7.42 8.09 12.29
N PHE A 138 6.14 7.97 12.67
CA PHE A 138 5.34 6.78 12.38
C PHE A 138 3.94 7.11 11.85
N ALA A 139 3.31 6.09 11.25
CA ALA A 139 1.88 6.07 10.98
C ALA A 139 1.35 4.63 11.05
N VAL A 140 0.12 4.47 11.53
CA VAL A 140 -0.67 3.24 11.39
C VAL A 140 -1.69 3.48 10.29
N MET A 141 -1.63 2.66 9.24
CA MET A 141 -2.43 2.85 8.02
C MET A 141 -3.14 1.56 7.65
N TYR A 142 -4.47 1.60 7.60
CA TYR A 142 -5.25 0.58 6.92
C TYR A 142 -5.30 0.89 5.42
N ARG A 143 -5.19 -0.15 4.59
CA ARG A 143 -5.38 -0.07 3.15
C ARG A 143 -6.26 -1.20 2.68
N CYS A 144 -7.07 -0.95 1.66
CA CYS A 144 -7.87 -1.94 0.98
C CYS A 144 -7.76 -1.76 -0.53
N VAL A 145 -7.57 -2.85 -1.26
CA VAL A 145 -7.51 -2.86 -2.71
C VAL A 145 -8.69 -3.62 -3.26
N THR A 146 -9.32 -3.05 -4.27
CA THR A 146 -10.28 -3.76 -5.13
C THR A 146 -9.62 -3.97 -6.48
N LEU A 147 -9.32 -5.23 -6.79
CA LEU A 147 -8.80 -5.61 -8.10
C LEU A 147 -9.90 -5.51 -9.16
N PRO A 148 -9.55 -5.27 -10.43
CA PRO A 148 -10.55 -5.13 -11.48
C PRO A 148 -11.16 -6.50 -11.86
N PRO A 149 -12.30 -6.52 -12.57
CA PRO A 149 -13.02 -7.75 -12.91
C PRO A 149 -12.18 -8.78 -13.66
N GLU A 150 -11.24 -8.34 -14.50
CA GLU A 150 -10.34 -9.22 -15.25
C GLU A 150 -9.40 -10.03 -14.35
N LEU A 151 -9.22 -9.58 -13.10
CA LEU A 151 -8.46 -10.25 -12.05
C LEU A 151 -9.35 -10.90 -10.98
N GLY A 152 -10.65 -11.05 -11.27
CA GLY A 152 -11.61 -11.74 -10.41
C GLY A 152 -12.22 -10.88 -9.30
N SER A 153 -12.13 -9.55 -9.41
CA SER A 153 -12.72 -8.60 -8.44
C SER A 153 -12.33 -8.86 -6.98
N GLN A 154 -11.15 -9.42 -6.76
CA GLN A 154 -10.70 -9.77 -5.41
C GLN A 154 -10.44 -8.50 -4.60
N ILE A 155 -10.74 -8.59 -3.30
CA ILE A 155 -10.50 -7.52 -2.35
C ILE A 155 -9.40 -7.97 -1.38
N GLU A 156 -8.37 -7.13 -1.23
CA GLU A 156 -7.23 -7.38 -0.36
C GLU A 156 -7.02 -6.21 0.60
N ASP A 157 -7.06 -6.47 1.90
CA ASP A 157 -6.77 -5.47 2.92
C ASP A 157 -5.44 -5.70 3.62
N ASN A 158 -4.90 -4.65 4.24
CA ASN A 158 -3.75 -4.77 5.12
C ASN A 158 -3.70 -3.63 6.12
N VAL A 159 -3.13 -3.90 7.28
CA VAL A 159 -2.76 -2.89 8.27
C VAL A 159 -1.25 -2.78 8.26
N LEU A 160 -0.76 -1.56 8.02
CA LEU A 160 0.66 -1.28 7.88
C LEU A 160 1.09 -0.32 9.00
N VAL A 161 2.19 -0.66 9.66
CA VAL A 161 2.97 0.31 10.43
C VAL A 161 4.03 0.87 9.50
N LEU A 162 4.03 2.19 9.39
CA LEU A 162 4.91 2.95 8.51
C LEU A 162 5.84 3.81 9.33
N HIS A 163 7.08 3.96 8.87
CA HIS A 163 8.03 4.90 9.45
C HIS A 163 8.63 5.83 8.40
N ARG A 164 9.06 7.03 8.82
CA ARG A 164 9.81 7.95 7.97
C ARG A 164 11.24 7.46 7.69
N ASP A 165 11.80 6.72 8.63
CA ASP A 165 13.07 6.01 8.49
C ASP A 165 12.82 4.50 8.30
N SER A 166 13.38 3.93 7.24
CA SER A 166 13.31 2.49 6.96
C SER A 166 14.03 1.63 8.00
N GLY A 167 15.00 2.21 8.74
CA GLY A 167 15.76 1.50 9.78
C GLY A 167 15.06 1.40 11.13
N ASN A 168 13.91 2.06 11.30
CA ASN A 168 13.18 2.04 12.56
C ASN A 168 12.32 0.78 12.69
N THR A 169 12.96 -0.32 13.09
CA THR A 169 12.31 -1.65 13.16
C THR A 169 11.68 -1.95 14.52
N ASN A 170 11.95 -1.12 15.54
CA ASN A 170 11.47 -1.27 16.91
C ASN A 170 11.11 0.11 17.50
N ASP A 171 10.02 0.70 17.02
CA ASP A 171 9.53 1.97 17.55
C ASP A 171 8.73 1.73 18.85
N PRO A 172 9.15 2.29 19.99
CA PRO A 172 8.47 2.10 21.26
C PRO A 172 7.28 3.05 21.46
N ASP A 173 6.89 3.85 20.47
CA ASP A 173 5.76 4.78 20.62
C ASP A 173 4.46 4.01 20.96
N PRO A 174 3.90 4.19 22.18
CA PRO A 174 2.81 3.36 22.67
C PRO A 174 1.55 3.51 21.81
N ARG A 175 1.40 4.64 21.11
CA ARG A 175 0.26 4.90 20.22
C ARG A 175 0.15 3.85 19.13
N ILE A 176 1.26 3.29 18.64
CA ILE A 176 1.24 2.20 17.66
C ILE A 176 0.50 1.00 18.26
N SER A 177 0.94 0.51 19.42
CA SER A 177 0.32 -0.64 20.08
C SER A 177 -1.10 -0.35 20.55
N GLU A 178 -1.38 0.84 21.07
CA GLU A 178 -2.71 1.25 21.52
C GLU A 178 -3.71 1.26 20.36
N THR A 179 -3.36 1.87 19.22
CA THR A 179 -4.20 1.87 18.02
C THR A 179 -4.44 0.45 17.53
N LEU A 180 -3.41 -0.41 17.46
CA LEU A 180 -3.58 -1.79 17.02
C LEU A 180 -4.50 -2.59 17.96
N ASN A 181 -4.32 -2.43 19.28
CA ASN A 181 -5.12 -3.11 20.30
C ASN A 181 -6.60 -2.69 20.27
N GLN A 182 -6.92 -1.43 19.94
CA GLN A 182 -8.31 -0.97 19.74
C GLN A 182 -9.04 -1.76 18.66
N HIS A 183 -8.31 -2.34 17.71
CA HIS A 183 -8.84 -3.17 16.63
C HIS A 183 -8.60 -4.68 16.86
N SER A 184 -8.22 -5.08 18.08
CA SER A 184 -7.87 -6.47 18.43
C SER A 184 -6.73 -7.03 17.58
N TRP A 185 -5.76 -6.19 17.21
CA TRP A 185 -4.54 -6.59 16.53
C TRP A 185 -3.34 -6.49 17.46
N ASN A 186 -2.48 -7.50 17.43
CA ASN A 186 -1.19 -7.47 18.14
C ASN A 186 -0.06 -7.19 17.14
N LEU A 187 0.83 -6.26 17.49
CA LEU A 187 2.00 -5.93 16.68
C LEU A 187 2.94 -7.12 16.50
N ASP A 188 3.03 -8.02 17.49
CA ASP A 188 3.88 -9.21 17.44
C ASP A 188 3.43 -10.22 16.38
N ASP A 189 2.14 -10.20 16.02
CA ASP A 189 1.60 -11.01 14.92
C ASP A 189 1.91 -10.41 13.54
N PHE A 190 2.39 -9.17 13.49
CA PHE A 190 2.70 -8.51 12.22
C PHE A 190 4.07 -8.95 11.73
N ARG A 191 4.17 -9.16 10.42
CA ARG A 191 5.46 -9.37 9.78
C ARG A 191 6.29 -8.09 9.91
N SER A 192 7.49 -8.19 10.47
CA SER A 192 8.45 -7.09 10.60
C SER A 192 9.50 -7.09 9.47
N ASN A 193 10.06 -5.91 9.16
CA ASN A 193 11.20 -5.75 8.25
C ASN A 193 12.57 -5.96 8.94
N LYS A 194 12.63 -6.15 10.27
CA LYS A 194 13.88 -6.24 11.06
C LYS A 194 14.88 -7.25 10.49
N ASP A 195 14.40 -8.42 10.11
CA ASP A 195 15.22 -9.53 9.61
C ASP A 195 15.06 -9.75 8.09
N VAL A 196 14.56 -8.73 7.39
CA VAL A 196 14.27 -8.80 5.94
C VAL A 196 15.27 -7.95 5.15
N VAL A 197 16.06 -8.60 4.30
CA VAL A 197 16.92 -7.91 3.34
C VAL A 197 16.09 -7.42 2.15
N CYS A 198 15.75 -6.13 2.16
CA CYS A 198 14.95 -5.54 1.10
C CYS A 198 15.73 -5.35 -0.21
N PRO A 199 15.29 -5.94 -1.34
CA PRO A 199 16.00 -5.80 -2.60
C PRO A 199 15.97 -4.37 -3.13
N LYS A 200 17.11 -3.92 -3.70
CA LYS A 200 17.21 -2.57 -4.28
C LYS A 200 16.37 -2.48 -5.56
N PRO A 201 15.69 -1.34 -5.81
CA PRO A 201 14.99 -1.11 -7.06
C PRO A 201 15.90 -1.27 -8.29
N PRO A 202 15.39 -1.76 -9.43
CA PRO A 202 16.16 -1.83 -10.67
C PRO A 202 16.72 -0.45 -11.06
N LYS A 203 18.00 -0.40 -11.46
CA LYS A 203 18.64 0.84 -11.92
C LYS A 203 17.81 1.44 -13.06
N LYS A 204 17.56 2.75 -13.00
CA LYS A 204 17.04 3.48 -14.17
C LYS A 204 18.19 3.52 -15.17
N ASN A 205 18.06 2.84 -16.32
CA ASN A 205 18.93 3.11 -17.45
C ASN A 205 18.79 4.60 -17.74
N LYS A 206 19.87 5.38 -17.55
CA LYS A 206 19.95 6.74 -18.05
C LYS A 206 19.79 6.59 -19.56
N LYS A 207 18.67 7.03 -20.13
CA LYS A 207 18.61 7.24 -21.57
C LYS A 207 19.76 8.20 -21.87
N GLY A 208 20.72 7.75 -22.67
CA GLY A 208 21.76 8.62 -23.20
C GLY A 208 21.08 9.84 -23.77
N LYS A 209 21.49 11.02 -23.32
CA LYS A 209 21.33 12.22 -24.14
C LYS A 209 22.26 11.97 -25.32
N ASN A 210 21.69 11.52 -26.44
CA ASN A 210 22.29 11.79 -27.74
C ASN A 210 22.01 13.27 -28.04
#